data_AF-A0A7S1GGI5-F1
#
_entry.id   AF-A0A7S1GGI5-F1
#
_cell.length_a   1.000
_cell.length_b   1.000
_cell.length_c   1.000
_cell.angle_alpha   90.00
_cell.angle_beta   90.00
_cell.angle_gamma   90.00
#
_symmetry.space_group_name_H-M   'P 1'
#
loop_
_entity.id
_entity.type
_entity.pdbx_description
1 polymer ?
#
loop_
_entity_poly.entity_id
_entity_poly.type
_entity_poly.pdbx_seq_one_letter_code
_entity_poly.pdbx_strand_id
1 'polypeptide(L)'
;SNRMAGRRRFYRRVGVIPINPPWKPCEEIMSLQSPVAAGVDGSNSASGVVNVLAEPEVLQQRLDPSTSSRWFSVVLDGRAMRTPLGQTLAVPSILLAWAIASEWDSQEDIIRPTQMPLMSLACTAQ
;
A
#
# COMPACT_ATOMS: atom_id res chain seq x y z
N SER A 1 -5.88 6.60 -20.20
CA SER A 1 -6.61 7.41 -19.21
C SER A 1 -5.76 8.61 -18.84
N ASN A 2 -6.03 9.80 -19.40
CA ASN A 2 -5.11 10.96 -19.39
C ASN A 2 -5.73 12.17 -18.65
N ARG A 3 -6.38 11.92 -17.52
CA ARG A 3 -7.29 12.89 -16.86
C ARG A 3 -6.60 14.07 -16.17
N MET A 4 -5.26 14.08 -16.10
CA MET A 4 -4.47 15.13 -15.42
C MET A 4 -3.56 15.95 -16.35
N ALA A 5 -3.31 15.48 -17.59
CA ALA A 5 -2.44 16.18 -18.52
C ALA A 5 -3.08 17.50 -18.97
N GLY A 6 -2.32 18.60 -18.89
CA GLY A 6 -2.78 19.91 -19.36
C GLY A 6 -3.57 20.74 -18.33
N ARG A 7 -3.77 20.25 -17.11
CA ARG A 7 -4.45 21.04 -16.06
C ARG A 7 -3.46 21.99 -15.39
N ARG A 8 -3.85 23.27 -15.25
CA ARG A 8 -3.04 24.27 -14.53
C ARG A 8 -2.80 23.81 -13.08
N ARG A 9 -1.57 23.95 -12.57
CA ARG A 9 -1.29 23.71 -11.15
C ARG A 9 -2.13 24.67 -10.32
N PHE A 10 -3.07 24.08 -9.59
CA PHE A 10 -3.92 24.82 -8.66
C PHE A 10 -3.34 24.84 -7.25
N TYR A 11 -2.41 23.92 -6.95
CA TYR A 11 -1.93 23.66 -5.60
C TYR A 11 -0.70 24.50 -5.25
N ARG A 12 -0.69 25.12 -4.07
CA ARG A 12 0.40 26.00 -3.62
C ARG A 12 1.31 25.34 -2.59
N ARG A 13 0.80 24.36 -1.83
CA ARG A 13 1.56 23.64 -0.80
C ARG A 13 1.48 22.14 -1.02
N VAL A 14 2.62 21.47 -0.94
CA VAL A 14 2.74 20.01 -0.95
C VAL A 14 3.30 19.57 0.39
N GLY A 15 2.78 18.48 0.96
CA GLY A 15 3.27 17.92 2.21
C GLY A 15 2.99 16.43 2.35
N VAL A 16 3.38 15.86 3.48
CA VAL A 16 3.17 14.44 3.81
C VAL A 16 2.51 14.34 5.18
N ILE A 17 1.50 13.49 5.30
CA ILE A 17 0.84 13.19 6.57
C ILE A 17 0.90 11.67 6.86
N PRO A 18 1.04 11.26 8.14
CA PRO A 18 0.79 9.88 8.52
C PRO A 18 -0.71 9.59 8.40
N ILE A 19 -1.04 8.38 7.94
CA ILE A 19 -2.41 7.88 7.85
C ILE A 19 -2.49 6.48 8.46
N ASN A 20 -3.70 6.11 8.87
CA ASN A 20 -3.98 4.72 9.22
C ASN A 20 -3.89 3.85 7.95
N PRO A 21 -3.51 2.56 8.08
CA PRO A 21 -3.51 1.65 6.94
C PRO A 21 -4.86 1.69 6.20
N PRO A 22 -4.85 1.74 4.87
CA PRO A 22 -6.07 1.91 4.08
C PRO A 22 -6.97 0.67 4.11
N TRP A 23 -6.42 -0.51 4.39
CA TRP A 23 -7.22 -1.70 4.67
C TRP A 23 -7.55 -1.75 6.16
N LYS A 24 -8.79 -2.14 6.47
CA LYS A 24 -9.11 -2.58 7.83
C LYS A 24 -8.39 -3.92 8.03
N PRO A 25 -7.67 -4.13 9.14
CA PRO A 25 -7.32 -5.47 9.57
C PRO A 25 -8.62 -6.30 9.54
N CYS A 26 -8.59 -7.47 8.91
CA CYS A 26 -9.73 -8.37 8.96
C CYS A 26 -9.94 -8.80 10.42
N GLU A 27 -10.74 -8.07 11.18
CA GLU A 27 -11.11 -8.42 12.56
C GLU A 27 -11.95 -9.72 12.62
N GLU A 28 -12.29 -10.31 11.48
CA GLU A 28 -13.24 -11.43 11.35
C GLU A 28 -12.61 -12.76 10.88
N ILE A 29 -11.27 -12.90 10.89
CA ILE A 29 -10.63 -14.19 10.52
C ILE A 29 -10.37 -15.09 11.74
N MET A 30 -10.54 -14.60 12.97
CA MET A 30 -10.42 -15.46 14.17
C MET A 30 -11.61 -16.41 14.38
N SER A 31 -12.71 -16.26 13.62
CA SER A 31 -13.92 -17.07 13.77
C SER A 31 -14.34 -17.84 12.52
N LEU A 32 -13.61 -17.74 11.41
CA LEU A 32 -13.84 -18.62 10.26
C LEU A 32 -13.13 -19.95 10.51
N GLN A 33 -13.85 -20.94 11.05
CA GLN A 33 -13.44 -22.33 10.89
C GLN A 33 -13.32 -22.60 9.39
N SER A 34 -12.10 -22.90 8.93
CA SER A 34 -11.83 -23.25 7.54
C SER A 34 -12.74 -24.44 7.15
N PRO A 35 -13.61 -24.33 6.13
CA PRO A 35 -14.45 -25.43 5.69
C PRO A 35 -13.68 -26.49 4.90
N VAL A 36 -12.41 -26.25 4.55
CA VAL A 36 -11.58 -27.23 3.83
C VAL A 36 -10.89 -28.15 4.85
N ALA A 37 -11.69 -28.94 5.54
CA ALA A 37 -11.24 -30.12 6.27
C ALA A 37 -11.88 -31.35 5.63
N ALA A 38 -11.21 -31.92 4.63
CA ALA A 38 -11.17 -33.35 4.31
C ALA A 38 -10.57 -33.56 2.90
N GLY A 39 -9.27 -33.85 2.85
CA GLY A 39 -8.81 -34.83 1.87
C GLY A 39 -9.46 -36.16 2.25
N VAL A 40 -10.33 -36.68 1.39
CA VAL A 40 -10.90 -38.03 1.51
C VAL A 40 -9.87 -39.00 0.98
N ASP A 41 -8.95 -39.37 1.86
CA ASP A 41 -8.28 -40.66 1.99
C ASP A 41 -7.17 -40.45 3.03
N GLY A 42 -7.07 -41.30 4.03
CA GLY A 42 -6.06 -41.19 5.09
C GLY A 42 -4.63 -41.42 4.60
N SER A 43 -4.31 -41.12 3.34
CA SER A 43 -2.97 -41.21 2.78
C SER A 43 -2.27 -39.86 2.97
N ASN A 44 -1.25 -39.86 3.82
CA ASN A 44 -0.28 -38.77 3.85
C ASN A 44 0.57 -38.84 2.56
N SER A 45 0.01 -38.40 1.42
CA SER A 45 0.61 -38.53 0.09
C SER A 45 1.74 -37.52 -0.20
N ALA A 46 2.30 -36.85 0.81
CA ALA A 46 3.35 -35.85 0.60
C ALA A 46 4.45 -35.89 1.67
N SER A 47 5.02 -37.07 1.96
CA SER A 47 6.31 -37.16 2.65
C SER A 47 7.44 -36.80 1.67
N GLY A 48 7.74 -35.51 1.52
CA GLY A 48 8.80 -35.07 0.61
C GLY A 48 9.26 -33.62 0.72
N VAL A 49 8.53 -32.76 1.44
CA VAL A 49 8.97 -31.38 1.69
C VAL A 49 9.41 -31.30 3.15
N VAL A 50 10.73 -31.37 3.37
CA VAL A 50 11.32 -31.03 4.67
C VAL A 50 11.15 -29.54 4.84
N ASN A 51 10.02 -29.13 5.42
CA ASN A 51 9.88 -27.80 5.97
C ASN A 51 10.75 -27.82 7.23
N VAL A 52 12.01 -27.40 7.12
CA VAL A 52 12.77 -26.93 8.28
C VAL A 52 12.01 -25.70 8.75
N LEU A 53 10.98 -25.94 9.55
CA LEU A 53 10.18 -24.90 10.16
C LEU A 53 11.14 -24.15 11.07
N ALA A 54 11.68 -23.04 10.56
CA ALA A 54 12.05 -21.93 11.41
C ALA A 54 10.89 -21.78 12.40
N GLU A 55 11.21 -21.80 13.69
CA GLU A 55 10.21 -21.92 14.75
C GLU A 55 9.00 -21.03 14.45
N PRO A 56 7.76 -21.55 14.58
CA PRO A 56 6.56 -20.85 14.14
C PRO A 56 6.45 -19.44 14.74
N GLU A 57 7.03 -19.23 15.92
CA GLU A 57 7.14 -17.91 16.57
C GLU A 57 7.98 -16.90 15.77
N VAL A 58 9.06 -17.33 15.11
CA VAL A 58 9.91 -16.45 14.28
C VAL A 58 9.16 -15.94 13.06
N LEU A 59 8.30 -16.77 12.47
CA LEU A 59 7.46 -16.34 11.34
C LEU A 59 6.33 -15.43 11.80
N GLN A 60 5.70 -15.74 12.93
CA GLN A 60 4.64 -14.90 13.51
C GLN A 60 5.15 -13.51 13.87
N GLN A 61 6.31 -13.42 14.52
CA GLN A 61 6.94 -12.16 14.91
C GLN A 61 7.33 -11.28 13.70
N ARG A 62 7.59 -11.87 12.53
CA ARG A 62 7.84 -11.12 11.29
C ARG A 62 6.56 -10.60 10.63
N LEU A 63 5.42 -11.21 10.95
CA LEU A 63 4.13 -10.91 10.35
C LEU A 63 3.26 -10.03 11.24
N ASP A 64 3.72 -9.66 12.44
CA ASP A 64 2.99 -8.80 13.38
C ASP A 64 2.66 -7.43 12.74
N PRO A 65 1.39 -7.17 12.37
CA PRO A 65 1.02 -5.89 11.77
C PRO A 65 1.00 -4.76 12.81
N SER A 66 1.04 -5.10 14.10
CA SER A 66 1.05 -4.19 15.24
C SER A 66 2.42 -3.52 15.45
N THR A 67 3.51 -4.11 14.95
CA THR A 67 4.88 -3.64 15.18
C THR A 67 5.36 -2.62 14.14
N SER A 68 4.54 -1.60 13.84
CA SER A 68 4.95 -0.32 13.21
C SER A 68 4.87 -0.14 11.68
N SER A 69 3.97 -0.82 10.96
CA SER A 69 3.68 -0.43 9.57
C SER A 69 2.90 0.90 9.54
N ARG A 70 3.63 2.02 9.57
CA ARG A 70 3.08 3.38 9.45
C ARG A 70 2.85 3.71 7.98
N TRP A 71 1.63 4.12 7.64
CA TRP A 71 1.27 4.52 6.29
C TRP A 71 1.33 6.04 6.16
N PHE A 72 1.67 6.51 4.97
CA PHE A 72 1.80 7.93 4.67
C PHE A 72 1.00 8.29 3.42
N SER A 73 0.49 9.52 3.38
CA SER A 73 -0.18 10.08 2.21
C SER A 73 0.39 11.45 1.88
N VAL A 74 0.43 11.78 0.59
CA VAL A 74 0.83 13.11 0.12
C VAL A 74 -0.39 14.02 0.16
N VAL A 75 -0.22 15.23 0.69
CA VAL A 75 -1.27 16.26 0.78
C VAL A 75 -0.95 17.42 -0.15
N LEU A 76 -1.97 17.87 -0.88
CA LEU A 76 -1.94 19.08 -1.70
C LEU A 76 -2.89 20.10 -1.08
N ASP A 77 -2.36 21.25 -0.65
CA ASP A 77 -3.09 22.29 0.11
C ASP A 77 -3.88 21.74 1.32
N GLY A 78 -3.33 20.72 1.98
CA GLY A 78 -3.96 20.06 3.13
C GLY A 78 -5.01 19.01 2.79
N ARG A 79 -5.20 18.68 1.50
CA ARG A 79 -6.09 17.60 1.06
C ARG A 79 -5.26 16.37 0.66
N ALA A 80 -5.58 15.22 1.25
CA ALA A 80 -4.93 13.96 0.89
C ALA A 80 -5.19 13.62 -0.59
N MET A 81 -4.13 13.19 -1.26
CA MET A 81 -4.17 12.83 -2.66
C MET A 81 -4.95 11.54 -2.86
N ARG A 82 -5.69 11.47 -3.98
CA ARG A 82 -6.52 10.31 -4.32
C ARG A 82 -6.02 9.65 -5.59
N THR A 83 -6.11 8.32 -5.62
CA THR A 83 -5.90 7.51 -6.80
C THR A 83 -7.01 7.77 -7.83
N PRO A 84 -6.84 7.37 -9.10
CA PRO A 84 -7.90 7.48 -10.11
C PRO A 84 -9.21 6.79 -9.73
N LEU A 85 -9.14 5.75 -8.88
CA LEU A 85 -10.28 5.03 -8.33
C LEU A 85 -10.93 5.74 -7.13
N GLY A 86 -10.40 6.90 -6.72
CA GLY A 86 -10.92 7.70 -5.63
C GLY A 86 -10.48 7.21 -4.24
N GLN A 87 -9.54 6.28 -4.13
CA GLN A 87 -9.00 5.89 -2.82
C GLN A 87 -7.87 6.84 -2.39
N THR A 88 -7.62 6.99 -1.09
CA THR A 88 -6.49 7.78 -0.60
C THR A 88 -5.19 7.09 -1.01
N LEU A 89 -4.27 7.83 -1.63
CA LEU A 89 -2.96 7.31 -1.98
C LEU A 89 -2.15 7.09 -0.70
N ALA A 90 -1.89 5.83 -0.37
CA ALA A 90 -1.23 5.39 0.85
C ALA A 90 0.07 4.65 0.51
N VAL A 91 1.19 5.03 1.11
CA VAL A 91 2.49 4.36 0.91
C VAL A 91 3.10 3.93 2.26
N PRO A 92 3.79 2.77 2.31
CA PRO A 92 4.34 2.24 3.56
C PRO A 92 5.70 2.86 3.96
N SER A 93 6.20 3.85 3.20
CA SER A 93 7.50 4.47 3.44
C SER A 93 7.40 5.99 3.39
N ILE A 94 7.92 6.65 4.43
CA ILE A 94 7.97 8.10 4.52
C ILE A 94 8.87 8.72 3.44
N LEU A 95 10.00 8.08 3.12
CA LEU A 95 10.92 8.56 2.09
C LEU A 95 10.26 8.51 0.71
N LEU A 96 9.49 7.44 0.43
CA LEU A 96 8.73 7.33 -0.81
C LEU A 96 7.65 8.43 -0.89
N ALA A 97 6.96 8.71 0.21
CA ALA A 97 5.97 9.79 0.25
C ALA A 97 6.60 11.16 -0.03
N TRP A 98 7.78 11.45 0.53
CA TRP A 98 8.52 12.68 0.24
C TRP A 98 9.03 12.75 -1.20
N ALA A 99 9.49 11.63 -1.75
CA ALA A 99 9.92 11.59 -3.16
C ALA A 99 8.74 11.92 -4.09
N ILE A 100 7.57 11.33 -3.86
CA ILE A 100 6.34 11.66 -4.60
C ILE A 100 5.97 13.13 -4.38
N ALA A 101 6.04 13.65 -3.15
CA ALA A 101 5.79 15.06 -2.86
C ALA A 101 6.73 16.00 -3.65
N SER A 102 8.01 15.62 -3.79
CA SER A 102 8.98 16.40 -4.57
C SER A 102 8.66 16.42 -6.07
N GLU A 103 8.19 15.30 -6.64
CA GLU A 103 7.72 15.26 -8.04
C GLU A 103 6.54 16.20 -8.26
N TRP A 104 5.64 16.27 -7.29
CA TRP A 104 4.48 17.16 -7.29
C TRP A 104 4.84 18.64 -7.12
N ASP A 105 5.83 18.95 -6.29
CA ASP A 105 6.28 20.33 -6.09
C ASP A 105 7.08 20.86 -7.29
N SER A 106 7.79 19.97 -7.99
CA SER A 106 8.54 20.30 -9.21
C SER A 106 7.66 20.59 -10.43
N GLN A 107 6.35 20.34 -10.35
CA GLN A 107 5.42 20.73 -11.41
C GLN A 107 5.17 22.24 -11.32
N GLU A 108 5.34 22.95 -12.44
CA GLU A 108 5.08 24.39 -12.53
C GLU A 108 3.65 24.64 -13.02
N ASP A 109 3.47 25.21 -14.21
CA ASP A 109 2.16 25.61 -14.70
C ASP A 109 1.29 24.44 -15.15
N ILE A 110 1.88 23.39 -15.72
CA ILE A 110 1.14 22.26 -16.30
C ILE A 110 1.65 20.96 -15.70
N ILE A 111 0.74 20.15 -15.15
CA ILE A 111 1.06 18.82 -14.64
C ILE A 111 1.43 17.90 -15.81
N ARG A 112 2.65 17.35 -15.80
CA ARG A 112 3.17 16.41 -16.80
C ARG A 112 3.37 15.04 -16.17
N PRO A 113 2.45 14.08 -16.38
CA PRO A 113 2.58 12.74 -15.81
C PRO A 113 3.88 12.01 -16.19
N THR A 114 4.45 12.32 -17.35
CA THR A 114 5.74 11.76 -17.81
C THR A 114 6.93 12.17 -16.95
N GLN A 115 6.80 13.24 -16.16
CA GLN A 115 7.81 13.73 -15.22
C GLN A 115 7.54 13.25 -13.78
N MET A 116 6.55 12.38 -13.57
CA MET A 116 6.13 11.89 -12.25
C MET A 116 6.07 10.35 -12.20
N PRO A 117 7.19 9.66 -12.47
CA PRO A 117 7.23 8.21 -12.52
C PRO A 117 6.87 7.56 -11.18
N LEU A 118 7.30 8.11 -10.04
CA LEU A 118 7.00 7.51 -8.73
C LEU A 118 5.51 7.63 -8.41
N MET A 119 4.90 8.78 -8.71
CA MET A 119 3.45 8.95 -8.59
C MET A 119 2.68 7.97 -9.47
N SER A 120 3.13 7.76 -10.71
CA SER A 120 2.48 6.82 -11.63
C SER A 120 2.55 5.40 -11.11
N LEU A 121 3.72 4.95 -10.65
CA LEU A 121 3.92 3.61 -10.09
C LEU A 121 3.09 3.43 -8.81
N ALA A 122 3.10 4.43 -7.92
CA ALA A 122 2.32 4.41 -6.70
C ALA A 122 0.82 4.33 -6.97
N CYS A 123 0.32 4.95 -8.05
CA CYS A 123 -1.10 4.82 -8.45
C CYS A 123 -1.44 3.44 -9.04
N THR A 124 -0.48 2.76 -9.68
CA THR A 124 -0.70 1.43 -10.29
C THR A 124 -0.71 0.31 -9.25
N ALA A 125 0.01 0.47 -8.14
CA ALA A 125 0.12 -0.53 -7.09
C ALA A 125 -1.07 -0.53 -6.09
N GLN A 126 -2.08 0.32 -6.30
CA GLN A 126 -3.20 0.55 -5.39
C GLN A 126 -4.49 -0.11 -5.88
#